data_AF-A0A1W1CV34-F1
#
_entry.id   AF-A0A1W1CV34-F1
#
_cell.length_a   1.000
_cell.length_b   1.000
_cell.length_c   1.000
_cell.angle_alpha   90.00
_cell.angle_beta   90.00
_cell.angle_gamma   90.00
#
_symmetry.space_group_name_H-M   'P 1'
#
loop_
_entity.id
_entity.type
_entity.pdbx_description
1 polymer ?
#
loop_
_entity_poly.entity_id
_entity_poly.type
_entity_poly.pdbx_seq_one_letter_code
_entity_poly.pdbx_strand_id
1 'polypeptide(L)' 'MGAKVKMAHAIGDVPVHTSSYISAVFSPKRRVALELIDEFVEDFKANAPIWKYDVKNGKRIYAEDRSTPMSGSGLLA' A
#
# COMPACT_ATOMS: atom_id res chain seq x y z
N MET A 1 -16.86 -5.31 21.14
CA MET A 1 -15.83 -4.45 20.51
C MET A 1 -15.07 -5.30 19.50
N GLY A 2 -15.07 -4.92 18.22
CA GLY A 2 -14.34 -5.62 17.16
C GLY A 2 -12.92 -5.10 16.96
N ALA A 3 -12.16 -5.71 16.04
CA ALA A 3 -10.86 -5.23 15.63
C ALA A 3 -10.97 -3.86 14.92
N LYS A 4 -9.94 -3.01 15.05
CA LYS A 4 -9.85 -1.71 14.36
C LYS A 4 -8.59 -1.69 13.51
N VAL A 5 -8.75 -1.37 12.22
CA VAL A 5 -7.64 -1.17 11.29
C VAL A 5 -7.39 0.33 11.13
N LYS A 6 -6.12 0.75 11.13
CA LYS A 6 -5.69 2.11 10.80
C LYS A 6 -4.49 2.06 9.88
N MET A 7 -4.35 3.05 9.01
CA MET A 7 -3.15 3.21 8.18
C MET A 7 -2.85 4.68 7.88
N ALA A 8 -1.62 4.94 7.46
CA ALA A 8 -1.22 6.18 6.82
C ALA A 8 -0.27 5.87 5.65
N HIS A 9 -0.37 6.67 4.59
CA HIS A 9 0.51 6.58 3.44
C HIS A 9 0.95 7.99 3.04
N ALA A 10 2.24 8.16 2.74
CA ALA A 10 2.80 9.42 2.32
C ALA A 10 2.29 9.82 0.93
N ILE A 11 2.25 11.13 0.69
CA ILE A 11 1.92 11.74 -0.61
C ILE A 11 3.12 12.60 -1.02
N GLY A 12 3.57 12.44 -2.26
CA GLY A 12 4.74 13.15 -2.78
C GLY A 12 6.05 12.39 -2.57
N ASP A 13 7.15 13.14 -2.51
CA ASP A 13 8.49 12.57 -2.48
C ASP A 13 8.84 12.07 -1.07
N VAL A 14 9.29 10.82 -0.99
CA VAL A 14 9.71 10.17 0.26
C VAL A 14 11.19 9.83 0.14
N PRO A 15 12.09 10.51 0.90
CA PRO A 15 13.52 10.27 0.83
C PRO A 15 13.91 8.84 1.19
N VAL A 16 15.07 8.39 0.67
CA VAL A 16 15.67 7.11 1.06
C VAL A 16 15.85 7.07 2.58
N HIS A 17 15.59 5.91 3.19
CA HIS A 17 15.60 5.70 4.64
C HIS A 17 14.49 6.42 5.42
N THR A 18 13.40 6.84 4.76
CA THR A 18 12.19 7.36 5.43
C THR A 18 10.97 6.48 5.16
N SER A 19 9.94 6.59 6.00
CA SER A 19 8.76 5.73 5.95
C SER A 19 7.65 6.32 5.09
N SER A 20 7.23 5.61 4.03
CA SER A 20 6.12 6.02 3.17
C SER A 20 4.77 5.41 3.55
N TYR A 21 4.75 4.40 4.44
CA TYR A 21 3.57 3.62 4.75
C TYR A 21 3.65 3.03 6.17
N ILE A 22 2.52 3.03 6.86
CA ILE A 22 2.33 2.32 8.13
C ILE A 22 0.88 1.86 8.24
N SER A 23 0.67 0.66 8.78
CA SER A 23 -0.65 0.14 9.14
C SER A 23 -0.61 -0.55 10.50
N ALA A 24 -1.75 -0.59 11.17
CA ALA A 24 -1.89 -1.18 12.49
C ALA A 24 -3.29 -1.77 12.69
N VAL A 25 -3.35 -2.92 13.36
CA VAL A 25 -4.60 -3.56 13.78
C VAL A 25 -4.66 -3.64 15.30
N PHE A 26 -5.73 -3.10 15.88
CA PHE A 26 -5.99 -3.13 17.32
C PHE A 26 -7.14 -4.11 17.60
N SER A 27 -6.89 -5.17 18.38
CA SER A 27 -7.90 -6.17 18.69
C SER A 27 -7.71 -6.74 20.11
N PRO A 28 -8.79 -7.06 20.84
CA PRO A 28 -8.71 -7.80 22.10
C PRO A 28 -8.23 -9.26 21.91
N LYS A 29 -8.28 -9.80 20.68
CA LYS A 29 -7.83 -11.17 20.36
C LYS A 29 -6.67 -11.10 19.36
N ARG A 30 -5.48 -11.55 19.78
CA ARG A 30 -4.26 -11.50 18.94
C ARG A 30 -4.40 -12.21 17.60
N ARG A 31 -5.12 -13.34 17.56
CA ARG A 31 -5.31 -14.13 16.32
C ARG A 31 -5.99 -13.28 15.24
N VAL A 32 -7.08 -12.60 15.62
CA VAL A 32 -7.79 -11.68 14.72
C VAL A 32 -6.90 -10.52 14.28
N ALA A 33 -6.02 -10.01 15.15
CA ALA A 33 -5.12 -8.93 14.77
C ALA A 33 -4.10 -9.38 13.71
N LEU A 34 -3.52 -10.56 13.89
CA LEU A 34 -2.47 -11.11 13.03
C LEU A 34 -3.01 -11.57 11.68
N GLU A 35 -4.17 -12.22 11.66
CA GLU A 35 -4.83 -12.62 10.41
C GLU A 35 -5.25 -11.39 9.60
N LEU A 36 -5.85 -10.39 10.26
CA LEU A 36 -6.37 -9.20 9.57
C LEU A 36 -5.26 -8.27 9.05
N ILE A 37 -4.14 -8.13 9.78
CA ILE A 37 -3.03 -7.29 9.27
C ILE A 37 -2.39 -7.94 8.03
N ASP A 38 -2.29 -9.27 7.99
CA ASP A 38 -1.74 -10.02 6.86
C ASP A 38 -2.64 -9.84 5.62
N GLU A 39 -3.93 -10.16 5.75
CA GLU A 39 -4.92 -9.99 4.68
C GLU A 39 -4.99 -8.55 4.17
N PHE A 40 -5.01 -7.57 5.08
CA PHE A 40 -5.07 -6.16 4.72
C PHE A 40 -3.83 -5.69 3.95
N VAL A 41 -2.63 -6.13 4.33
CA VAL A 41 -1.39 -5.71 3.65
C VAL A 41 -1.33 -6.29 2.25
N GLU A 42 -1.70 -7.56 2.07
CA GLU A 42 -1.71 -8.20 0.75
C GLU A 42 -2.72 -7.52 -0.20
N ASP A 43 -3.95 -7.29 0.27
CA ASP A 43 -4.96 -6.57 -0.52
C ASP A 43 -4.53 -5.12 -0.85
N PHE A 44 -3.98 -4.41 0.13
CA PHE A 44 -3.49 -3.04 -0.07
C PHE A 44 -2.38 -2.99 -1.14
N LYS A 45 -1.45 -3.94 -1.15
CA LYS A 45 -0.36 -3.97 -2.14
C LYS A 45 -0.86 -4.25 -3.55
N ALA A 46 -1.92 -5.05 -3.68
CA ALA A 46 -2.47 -5.43 -4.98
C ALA A 46 -3.43 -4.37 -5.55
N ASN A 47 -4.27 -3.78 -4.70
CA ASN A 47 -5.47 -3.07 -5.14
C ASN A 47 -5.51 -1.58 -4.80
N ALA A 48 -4.60 -1.07 -3.95
CA ALA A 48 -4.63 0.34 -3.60
C ALA A 48 -4.37 1.22 -4.86
N PRO A 49 -5.21 2.24 -5.11
CA PRO A 49 -5.07 3.12 -6.27
C PRO A 49 -3.95 4.15 -6.03
N ILE A 50 -2.71 3.66 -5.95
CA ILE A 50 -1.50 4.43 -5.66
C ILE A 50 -0.45 4.13 -6.73
N TRP A 51 0.03 5.18 -7.38
CA TRP A 51 1.09 5.09 -8.37
C TRP A 51 2.43 5.49 -7.76
N LYS A 52 3.43 4.61 -7.86
CA LYS A 52 4.78 4.84 -7.34
C LYS A 52 5.74 5.30 -8.44
N TYR A 53 6.56 6.28 -8.09
CA TYR A 53 7.56 6.85 -8.95
C TYR A 53 8.92 6.79 -8.27
N ASP A 54 9.94 6.39 -9.02
CA ASP A 54 11.34 6.56 -8.60
C ASP A 54 11.75 8.01 -8.88
N VAL A 55 12.39 8.65 -7.90
CA VAL A 55 13.01 9.97 -8.10
C VAL A 55 14.49 9.75 -8.40
N LYS A 56 14.89 9.91 -9.67
CA LYS A 56 16.29 9.80 -10.12
C LYS A 56 16.69 11.08 -10.85
N ASN A 57 17.78 11.72 -10.42
CA ASN A 57 18.29 12.97 -11.01
C ASN A 57 17.21 14.08 -11.11
N GLY A 58 16.37 14.20 -10.09
CA GLY A 58 15.27 15.18 -10.05
C GLY A 58 14.08 14.88 -10.96
N LYS A 59 14.08 13.73 -11.65
CA LYS A 59 12.97 13.28 -12.50
C LYS A 59 12.17 12.18 -11.81
N ARG A 60 10.84 12.24 -11.96
CA ARG A 60 9.92 11.17 -11.54
C ARG A 60 9.75 10.16 -12.66
N ILE A 61 10.13 8.92 -12.40
CA ILE A 61 10.06 7.80 -13.34
C ILE A 61 9.02 6.83 -12.80
N TYR A 62 7.94 6.60 -13.56
CA TYR A 62 6.91 5.66 -13.15
C TYR A 62 7.48 4.23 -13.11
N ALA A 63 7.19 3.50 -12.03
CA ALA A 63 7.74 2.16 -11.83
C ALA A 63 6.80 1.07 -12.37
N GLU A 64 6.57 1.11 -13.68
CA GLU A 64 5.61 0.26 -14.39
C GLU A 64 5.92 -1.24 -14.25
N ASP A 65 7.20 -1.60 -14.30
CA ASP A 65 7.73 -2.97 -14.21
C ASP A 65 7.36 -3.69 -12.90
N ARG A 66 7.11 -2.93 -11.85
CA ARG A 66 6.75 -3.42 -10.50
C ARG A 66 5.36 -2.97 -10.05
N SER A 67 4.54 -2.46 -10.97
CA SER A 67 3.14 -2.10 -10.71
C SER A 67 2.22 -3.26 -11.03
N THR A 68 1.15 -3.41 -10.27
CA THR A 68 0.14 -4.44 -10.47
C THR A 68 -1.04 -3.87 -11.27
N PRO A 69 -1.46 -4.49 -12.39
CA PRO A 69 -2.70 -4.11 -13.06
C PRO A 69 -3.90 -4.30 -12.13
N MET A 70 -4.78 -3.30 -12.08
CA MET A 70 -6.02 -3.40 -11.31
C MET A 70 -6.99 -4.38 -11.97
N SER A 71 -7.85 -5.01 -11.17
CA SER A 71 -8.95 -5.81 -11.70
C SER A 71 -9.81 -4.96 -12.66
N GLY A 72 -10.09 -5.49 -13.85
CA GLY A 72 -10.77 -4.77 -14.93
C GLY A 72 -9.88 -3.89 -15.81
N SER A 73 -8.55 -3.95 -15.66
CA SER A 73 -7.62 -3.31 -16.61
C SER A 73 -7.85 -3.81 -18.04
N GLY A 74 -7.84 -2.90 -19.02
CA GLY A 74 -8.04 -3.25 -20.43
C GLY A 74 -9.51 -3.37 -20.85
N LEU A 75 -10.47 -2.93 -20.04
CA LEU A 75 -11.90 -2.97 -20.36
C LEU A 75 -12.28 -2.25 -21.67
N LEU A 76 -11.49 -1.26 -22.09
CA LEU A 76 -11.69 -0.46 -23.29
C LEU A 76 -10.61 -0.67 -24.37
N ALA A 77 -9.82 -1.75 -24.27
CA ALA A 77 -8.71 -2.04 -25.19
C ALA A 77 -9.18 -2.52 -26.57
#